data_AF-A0A2W6DA80-F1
#
_entry.id   AF-A0A2W6DA80-F1
#
_cell.length_a   1.000
_cell.length_b   1.000
_cell.length_c   1.000
_cell.angle_alpha   90.00
_cell.angle_beta   90.00
_cell.angle_gamma   90.00
#
_symmetry.space_group_name_H-M   'P 1'
#
loop_
_entity.id
_entity.type
_entity.pdbx_description
1 polymer ?
#
loop_
_entity_poly.entity_id
_entity_poly.type
_entity_poly.pdbx_seq_one_letter_code
_entity_poly.pdbx_strand_id
1 'polypeptide(L)'
;MRTPANELPFGVVSPYWLDLRRYDPVSVAAVLAKPMLILQGGRDYQVTVDDDLAGWKTGLAHRANVLVRVYPSDNHSFFPGTGPSAPMEYEQSHHMDPVAVADIASWLTVPKFNKARSASSGFER
;
A
#
# COMPACT_ATOMS: atom_id res chain seq x y z
N MET A 1 -18.58 -13.35 -25.29
CA MET A 1 -17.71 -12.51 -26.14
C MET A 1 -16.51 -12.07 -25.31
N ARG A 2 -15.29 -12.13 -25.86
CA ARG A 2 -14.11 -11.48 -25.27
C ARG A 2 -13.96 -10.13 -25.95
N THR A 3 -14.10 -9.04 -25.22
CA THR A 3 -13.74 -7.70 -25.71
C THR A 3 -12.24 -7.68 -26.05
N PRO A 4 -11.83 -7.22 -27.24
CA PRO A 4 -10.42 -7.06 -27.58
C PRO A 4 -9.66 -6.20 -26.57
N ALA A 5 -8.39 -6.52 -26.33
CA ALA A 5 -7.60 -5.84 -25.29
C ALA A 5 -7.38 -4.35 -25.60
N ASN A 6 -7.22 -3.99 -26.88
CA ASN A 6 -7.08 -2.61 -27.34
C ASN A 6 -8.35 -1.76 -27.19
N GLU A 7 -9.50 -2.38 -26.92
CA GLU A 7 -10.75 -1.69 -26.59
C GLU A 7 -10.96 -1.55 -25.06
N LEU A 8 -10.00 -2.02 -24.26
CA LEU A 8 -10.04 -1.97 -22.80
C LEU A 8 -8.98 -1.01 -22.24
N PRO A 9 -9.17 -0.47 -21.03
CA PRO A 9 -8.20 0.41 -20.41
C PRO A 9 -6.79 -0.21 -20.39
N PHE A 10 -5.80 0.62 -20.70
CA PHE A 10 -4.38 0.24 -20.75
C PHE A 10 -4.02 -0.93 -21.68
N GLY A 11 -4.92 -1.35 -22.58
CA GLY A 11 -4.66 -2.49 -23.46
C GLY A 11 -4.70 -3.85 -22.73
N VAL A 12 -5.31 -3.90 -21.53
CA VAL A 12 -5.29 -5.11 -20.68
C VAL A 12 -6.52 -5.98 -20.92
N VAL A 13 -6.32 -7.30 -21.03
CA VAL A 13 -7.36 -8.27 -21.41
C VAL A 13 -8.52 -8.36 -20.41
N SER A 14 -9.73 -8.62 -20.91
CA SER A 14 -10.97 -8.70 -20.10
C SER A 14 -10.88 -9.63 -18.86
N PRO A 15 -10.24 -10.81 -18.90
CA PRO A 15 -10.12 -11.67 -17.71
C PRO A 15 -9.42 -11.00 -16.52
N TYR A 16 -8.45 -10.11 -16.75
CA TYR A 16 -7.76 -9.39 -15.67
C TYR A 16 -8.71 -8.43 -14.94
N TRP A 17 -9.50 -7.65 -15.69
CA TRP A 17 -10.49 -6.74 -15.10
C TRP A 17 -11.59 -7.48 -14.33
N LEU A 18 -12.02 -8.64 -14.85
CA LEU A 18 -13.00 -9.48 -14.19
C LEU A 18 -12.45 -10.11 -12.90
N ASP A 19 -11.16 -10.41 -12.85
CA ASP A 19 -10.46 -10.87 -11.66
C ASP A 19 -10.38 -9.76 -10.61
N LEU A 20 -9.87 -8.57 -10.98
CA LEU A 20 -9.81 -7.41 -10.09
C LEU A 20 -11.18 -7.04 -9.50
N ARG A 21 -12.24 -7.07 -10.32
CA ARG A 21 -13.61 -6.78 -9.84
C ARG A 21 -14.09 -7.75 -8.75
N ARG A 22 -13.57 -8.99 -8.74
CA ARG A 22 -13.93 -10.01 -7.75
C ARG A 22 -12.97 -10.03 -6.56
N TYR A 23 -11.84 -9.33 -6.65
CA TYR A 23 -10.82 -9.33 -5.64
C TYR A 23 -11.14 -8.30 -4.55
N ASP A 24 -11.29 -8.76 -3.32
CA ASP A 24 -11.41 -7.92 -2.13
C ASP A 24 -10.06 -7.90 -1.38
N PRO A 25 -9.22 -6.88 -1.59
CA PRO A 25 -7.90 -6.82 -0.98
C PRO A 25 -7.96 -6.67 0.55
N VAL A 26 -9.00 -6.04 1.10
CA VAL A 26 -9.12 -5.80 2.54
C VAL A 26 -9.49 -7.10 3.26
N SER A 27 -10.46 -7.85 2.72
CA SER A 27 -10.82 -9.17 3.26
C SER A 27 -9.66 -10.15 3.18
N VAL A 28 -8.89 -10.13 2.10
CA VAL A 28 -7.68 -10.97 1.97
C VAL A 28 -6.62 -10.56 2.98
N ALA A 29 -6.36 -9.27 3.15
CA ALA A 29 -5.39 -8.78 4.14
C ALA A 29 -5.79 -9.14 5.58
N ALA A 30 -7.08 -9.07 5.92
CA ALA A 30 -7.58 -9.35 7.26
C ALA A 30 -7.22 -10.76 7.77
N VAL A 31 -7.18 -11.75 6.87
CA VAL A 31 -6.88 -13.15 7.22
C VAL A 31 -5.38 -13.49 7.23
N LEU A 32 -4.50 -12.61 6.74
CA LEU A 32 -3.06 -12.86 6.73
C LEU A 32 -2.49 -12.82 8.15
N ALA A 33 -1.70 -13.80 8.56
CA ALA A 33 -1.04 -13.78 9.89
C ALA A 33 0.18 -12.84 9.96
N LYS A 34 0.45 -12.06 8.92
CA LYS A 34 1.63 -11.20 8.82
C LYS A 34 1.39 -9.81 9.41
N PRO A 35 2.40 -9.18 10.02
CA PRO A 35 2.37 -7.75 10.31
C PRO A 35 2.24 -6.94 9.02
N MET A 36 1.57 -5.79 9.09
CA MET A 36 1.39 -4.90 7.94
C MET A 36 1.73 -3.46 8.29
N LEU A 37 2.38 -2.78 7.34
CA LEU A 37 2.55 -1.34 7.32
C LEU A 37 1.77 -0.82 6.11
N ILE A 38 0.84 0.11 6.35
CA ILE A 38 0.09 0.81 5.32
C ILE A 38 0.46 2.28 5.40
N LEU A 39 1.00 2.80 4.30
CA LEU A 39 1.41 4.20 4.16
C LEU A 39 0.51 4.88 3.13
N GLN A 40 0.18 6.14 3.34
CA GLN A 40 -0.66 6.92 2.42
C GLN A 40 -0.14 8.35 2.29
N GLY A 41 -0.03 8.85 1.06
CA GLY A 41 0.15 10.28 0.80
C GLY A 41 -1.16 11.02 1.05
N GLY A 42 -1.11 12.10 1.83
CA GLY A 42 -2.30 12.86 2.25
C GLY A 42 -2.91 13.72 1.14
N ARG A 43 -2.15 14.04 0.09
CA ARG A 43 -2.61 14.80 -1.09
C ARG A 43 -2.91 13.89 -2.29
N ASP A 44 -2.82 12.57 -2.11
CA ASP A 44 -3.10 11.61 -3.17
C ASP A 44 -4.54 11.74 -3.67
N TYR A 45 -4.70 12.11 -4.94
CA TYR A 45 -5.99 12.26 -5.60
C TYR A 45 -6.41 10.98 -6.36
N GLN A 46 -5.51 10.02 -6.54
CA GLN A 46 -5.81 8.75 -7.21
C GLN A 46 -6.34 7.71 -6.22
N VAL A 47 -5.78 7.72 -5.00
CA VAL A 47 -6.18 6.86 -3.88
C VAL A 47 -6.33 7.75 -2.64
N THR A 48 -7.56 8.01 -2.23
CA THR A 48 -7.85 9.06 -1.24
C THR A 48 -7.75 8.55 0.19
N VAL A 49 -7.42 9.44 1.12
CA VAL A 49 -7.46 9.13 2.55
C VAL A 49 -8.89 8.83 3.02
N ASP A 50 -9.85 9.61 2.53
CA ASP A 50 -11.22 9.61 3.02
C ASP A 50 -12.06 8.44 2.48
N ASP A 51 -11.79 7.97 1.27
CA ASP A 51 -12.53 6.85 0.66
C ASP A 51 -11.72 5.55 0.77
N ASP A 52 -10.51 5.51 0.22
CA ASP A 52 -9.75 4.27 0.07
C ASP A 52 -9.08 3.84 1.37
N LEU A 53 -8.29 4.72 2.00
CA LEU A 53 -7.61 4.38 3.26
C LEU A 53 -8.61 4.14 4.40
N ALA A 54 -9.76 4.82 4.39
CA ALA A 54 -10.83 4.59 5.36
C ALA A 54 -11.34 3.13 5.32
N GLY A 55 -11.45 2.54 4.13
CA GLY A 55 -11.78 1.13 3.95
C GLY A 55 -10.76 0.19 4.61
N TRP A 56 -9.46 0.44 4.41
CA TRP A 56 -8.38 -0.31 5.05
C TRP A 56 -8.41 -0.19 6.58
N LYS A 57 -8.55 1.04 7.11
CA LYS A 57 -8.62 1.28 8.56
C LYS A 57 -9.80 0.54 9.19
N THR A 58 -10.96 0.57 8.53
CA THR A 58 -12.18 -0.09 9.03
C THR A 58 -12.05 -1.61 8.98
N GLY A 59 -11.69 -2.18 7.83
CA GLY A 59 -11.62 -3.62 7.65
C GLY A 59 -10.52 -4.28 8.48
N LEU A 60 -9.45 -3.54 8.82
CA LEU A 60 -8.34 -4.05 9.63
C LEU A 60 -8.37 -3.56 11.09
N ALA A 61 -9.42 -2.87 11.56
CA ALA A 61 -9.47 -2.30 12.90
C ALA A 61 -9.28 -3.35 14.03
N HIS A 62 -9.66 -4.61 13.79
CA HIS A 62 -9.52 -5.71 14.73
C HIS A 62 -8.08 -6.27 14.83
N ARG A 63 -7.15 -5.79 13.99
CA ARG A 63 -5.79 -6.29 13.85
C ARG A 63 -4.79 -5.43 14.62
N ALA A 64 -4.28 -5.95 15.75
CA ALA A 64 -3.28 -5.25 16.56
C ALA A 64 -1.88 -5.14 15.89
N ASN A 65 -1.62 -5.87 14.80
CA ASN A 65 -0.34 -5.91 14.09
C ASN A 65 -0.36 -5.16 12.75
N VAL A 66 -1.28 -4.21 12.59
CA VAL A 66 -1.36 -3.32 11.42
C VAL A 66 -1.01 -1.91 11.88
N LEU A 67 -0.03 -1.31 11.22
CA LEU A 67 0.35 0.08 11.42
C LEU A 67 -0.07 0.90 10.21
N VAL A 68 -0.83 1.96 10.44
CA VAL A 68 -1.22 2.92 9.40
C VAL A 68 -0.51 4.25 9.64
N ARG A 69 0.03 4.86 8.59
CA ARG A 69 0.64 6.19 8.61
C ARG A 69 0.17 6.99 7.40
N VAL A 70 -0.08 8.28 7.62
CA VAL A 70 -0.44 9.24 6.57
C VAL A 70 0.61 10.34 6.58
N TYR A 71 1.13 10.71 5.41
CA TYR A 71 2.08 11.79 5.20
C TYR A 71 1.34 12.97 4.57
N PRO A 72 0.92 13.99 5.35
CA PRO A 72 -0.04 14.99 4.88
C PRO A 72 0.40 15.80 3.67
N SER A 73 1.71 16.01 3.50
CA SER A 73 2.31 16.77 2.39
C SER A 73 2.49 15.98 1.11
N ASP A 74 2.25 14.66 1.15
CA ASP A 74 2.74 13.76 0.13
C ASP A 74 1.67 13.39 -0.88
N ASN A 75 2.09 13.29 -2.15
CA ASN A 75 1.24 12.82 -3.23
C ASN A 75 1.23 11.28 -3.34
N HIS A 76 0.63 10.75 -4.42
CA HIS A 76 0.55 9.32 -4.71
C HIS A 76 1.91 8.58 -4.69
N SER A 77 2.98 9.27 -5.11
CA SER A 77 4.33 8.73 -5.18
C SER A 77 5.19 9.00 -3.93
N PHE A 78 4.57 9.50 -2.85
CA PHE A 78 5.25 9.99 -1.65
C PHE A 78 6.23 11.14 -1.92
N PHE A 79 5.90 12.03 -2.86
CA PHE A 79 6.65 13.27 -3.05
C PHE A 79 6.00 14.40 -2.23
N PRO A 80 6.75 15.03 -1.31
CA PRO A 80 6.25 16.17 -0.56
C PRO A 80 5.94 17.36 -1.45
N GLY A 81 4.90 18.12 -1.11
CA GLY A 81 4.58 19.38 -1.77
C GLY A 81 3.46 20.12 -1.06
N THR A 82 2.87 21.09 -1.77
CA THR A 82 1.84 21.98 -1.22
C THR A 82 0.66 22.11 -2.18
N GLY A 83 -0.53 22.42 -1.65
CA GLY A 83 -1.76 22.53 -2.45
C GLY A 83 -2.27 21.17 -2.95
N PRO A 84 -3.27 21.12 -3.85
CA PRO A 84 -3.70 19.86 -4.47
C PRO A 84 -2.58 19.20 -5.28
N SER A 85 -2.47 17.87 -5.26
CA SER A 85 -1.53 17.16 -6.13
C SER A 85 -2.02 17.11 -7.58
N ALA A 86 -1.08 17.09 -8.53
CA ALA A 86 -1.36 17.08 -9.96
C ALA A 86 -0.49 16.06 -10.72
N PRO A 87 -0.95 15.53 -11.87
CA PRO A 87 -0.17 14.59 -12.69
C PRO A 87 1.23 15.08 -13.08
N MET A 88 1.38 16.38 -13.33
CA MET A 88 2.64 17.02 -13.70
C MET A 88 3.73 16.87 -12.63
N GLU A 89 3.36 16.68 -11.36
CA GLU A 89 4.32 16.46 -10.26
C GLU A 89 5.13 15.18 -10.45
N TYR A 90 4.64 14.21 -11.23
CA TYR A 90 5.34 12.94 -11.49
C TYR A 90 6.43 13.05 -12.55
N GLU A 91 6.36 14.07 -13.42
CA GLU A 91 7.34 14.27 -14.50
C GLU A 91 8.66 14.84 -14.00
N GLN A 92 8.64 15.42 -12.81
CA GLN A 92 9.81 15.99 -12.18
C GLN A 92 10.64 14.89 -11.48
N SER A 93 11.95 14.94 -11.66
CA SER A 93 12.87 14.09 -10.89
C SER A 93 12.77 14.43 -9.41
N HIS A 94 12.19 13.53 -8.63
CA HIS A 94 12.01 13.65 -7.19
C HIS A 94 12.45 12.37 -6.47
N HIS A 95 12.70 12.52 -5.19
CA HIS A 95 12.87 11.39 -4.27
C HIS A 95 11.61 11.27 -3.42
N MET A 96 11.32 10.05 -2.96
CA MET A 96 10.34 9.84 -1.91
C MET A 96 10.73 10.64 -0.66
N ASP A 97 9.74 11.06 0.12
CA ASP A 97 9.95 11.71 1.42
C ASP A 97 10.92 10.86 2.29
N PRO A 98 12.08 11.42 2.68
CA PRO A 98 13.00 10.75 3.59
C PRO A 98 12.35 10.28 4.90
N VAL A 99 11.29 10.96 5.38
CA VAL A 99 10.53 10.54 6.55
C VAL A 99 9.78 9.23 6.29
N ALA A 100 9.10 9.10 5.15
CA ALA A 100 8.44 7.85 4.76
C ALA A 100 9.43 6.70 4.62
N VAL A 101 10.60 6.96 4.00
CA VAL A 101 11.68 5.96 3.89
C VAL A 101 12.20 5.54 5.26
N ALA A 102 12.44 6.49 6.17
CA ALA A 102 12.91 6.22 7.52
C ALA A 102 11.88 5.40 8.34
N ASP A 103 10.59 5.68 8.20
CA ASP A 103 9.53 4.93 8.86
C ASP A 103 9.44 3.48 8.37
N ILE A 104 9.61 3.24 7.06
CA ILE A 104 9.71 1.88 6.52
C ILE A 104 10.91 1.15 7.12
N ALA A 105 12.09 1.77 7.11
CA ALA A 105 13.31 1.17 7.63
C ALA A 105 13.20 0.87 9.15
N SER A 106 12.61 1.80 9.89
CA SER A 106 12.31 1.64 11.31
C SER A 106 11.36 0.46 11.53
N TRP A 107 10.24 0.40 10.80
CA TRP A 107 9.26 -0.68 10.91
C TRP A 107 9.86 -2.06 10.66
N LEU A 108 10.72 -2.20 9.65
CA LEU A 108 11.42 -3.45 9.33
C LEU A 108 12.40 -3.90 10.42
N THR A 109 12.95 -2.97 11.20
CA THR A 109 13.96 -3.26 12.21
C THR A 109 13.37 -3.46 13.62
N VAL A 110 12.07 -3.20 13.83
CA VAL A 110 11.43 -3.43 15.14
C VAL A 110 11.43 -4.93 15.50
N PRO A 111 12.01 -5.33 16.66
CA PRO A 111 12.13 -6.73 17.06
C PRO A 111 10.79 -7.48 17.21
N LYS A 112 9.69 -6.76 17.47
CA LYS A 112 8.34 -7.33 17.62
C LYS A 112 7.83 -8.03 16.35
N PHE A 113 8.36 -7.70 15.18
CA PHE A 113 7.96 -8.31 13.90
C PHE A 113 9.00 -9.29 13.34
N ASN A 114 10.22 -9.32 13.91
CA ASN A 114 11.33 -10.19 13.50
C ASN A 114 11.39 -11.56 14.21
N LYS A 115 10.51 -11.83 15.19
CA LYS A 115 10.46 -13.14 15.89
C LYS A 115 10.10 -14.33 14.99
N ALA A 116 9.60 -14.11 13.77
CA ALA A 116 9.34 -15.19 12.82
C ALA A 116 10.62 -15.76 12.16
N ARG A 117 11.79 -15.10 12.27
CA ARG A 117 13.04 -15.57 11.66
C ARG A 117 13.90 -16.47 12.55
N SER A 118 13.68 -16.55 13.87
CA SER A 118 14.55 -17.32 14.77
C SER A 118 14.04 -18.73 15.13
N ALA A 119 12.99 -19.23 14.48
CA ALA A 119 12.41 -20.55 14.77
C ALA A 119 12.85 -21.65 13.79
N SER A 120 13.85 -21.41 12.94
CA SER A 120 14.38 -22.40 12.00
C SER A 120 15.91 -22.41 11.94
N SER A 121 16.55 -22.71 13.07
CA SER A 121 17.92 -23.25 13.07
C SER A 121 18.15 -24.01 14.38
N GLY A 122 17.34 -25.04 14.60
CA GLY A 122 17.57 -26.08 15.59
C GLY A 122 17.68 -27.41 14.86
N PHE A 123 18.84 -27.66 14.26
CA PHE A 123 19.24 -29.02 13.88
C PHE A 123 20.69 -29.21 14.33
N GLU A 124 20.84 -29.69 15.56
CA GLU A 124 22.04 -30.39 15.99
C GLU A 124 22.00 -31.80 15.39
N ARG A 125 22.89 -32.07 14.43
CA ARG A 125 23.92 -33.11 14.48
C ARG A 125 24.74 -33.09 13.20
#